data_AF-A0A7Y1F5H6-F1
#
_entry.id   AF-A0A7Y1F5H6-F1
#
_cell.length_a   1.000
_cell.length_b   1.000
_cell.length_c   1.000
_cell.angle_alpha   90.00
_cell.angle_beta   90.00
_cell.angle_gamma   90.00
#
_symmetry.space_group_name_H-M   'P 1'
#
loop_
_entity.id
_entity.type
_entity.pdbx_description
1 polymer ?
#
loop_
_entity_poly.entity_id
_entity_poly.type
_entity_poly.pdbx_seq_one_letter_code
_entity_poly.pdbx_strand_id
1 'polypeptide(L)'
;MKNVLLVGCTYGGDPIPDTTIDVLGLCRASIDKSRSAYALYEYDVIIINPQSYSHFMFGVATPHSESNSELWDLKAEDNRFDLDTAYDQYDRTQELSAALEQGTRVIWLMAREKHIKFFGRRSIYSGYANDVAKMVADSSILYEKKSRRLTTTDEVGEFLPYFDRLKSDGWGICLDTHGSHIDSFANTPEGYTLGGKVVVGSSQAWMLTPPTSQEATDVLVRCALGLDPTSVPRSAYHGVFLSHTSADKPFVRNLKARLEAQGVRDVWLDEAEILVGDSLTKKIDEGLRKTKYICVVLSAKSVKSPWVERELEIAIHREISTGEVVVLPLLYEQCDLPLFLVGKLYADFTSPDSYDEGVGKLLRRLKVS
;
A
#
# COMPACT_ATOMS: atom_id res chain seq x y z
N MET A 1 15.46 13.58 -13.61
CA MET A 1 15.41 12.15 -13.21
C MET A 1 15.53 12.13 -11.70
N LYS A 2 14.63 11.48 -10.98
CA LYS A 2 14.69 11.32 -9.52
C LYS A 2 15.42 10.03 -9.18
N ASN A 3 16.29 10.07 -8.18
CA ASN A 3 17.05 8.92 -7.69
C ASN A 3 16.48 8.47 -6.35
N VAL A 4 16.10 7.19 -6.26
CA VAL A 4 15.57 6.57 -5.04
C VAL A 4 16.52 5.48 -4.60
N LEU A 5 16.93 5.52 -3.33
CA LEU A 5 17.64 4.44 -2.67
C LEU A 5 16.68 3.69 -1.74
N LEU A 6 16.57 2.38 -1.95
CA LEU A 6 15.88 1.46 -1.05
C LEU A 6 16.91 0.57 -0.34
N VAL A 7 16.90 0.61 0.99
CA VAL A 7 17.78 -0.20 1.83
C VAL A 7 16.93 -1.18 2.64
N GLY A 8 17.04 -2.48 2.34
CA GLY A 8 16.30 -3.53 3.04
C GLY A 8 14.86 -3.71 2.58
N CYS A 9 14.46 -3.08 1.48
CA CYS A 9 13.18 -3.29 0.81
C CYS A 9 13.32 -3.16 -0.71
N THR A 10 12.30 -3.62 -1.43
CA THR A 10 12.24 -3.62 -2.89
C THR A 10 11.00 -2.91 -3.38
N TYR A 11 11.04 -2.41 -4.61
CA TYR A 11 9.89 -1.89 -5.32
C TYR A 11 9.40 -2.92 -6.35
N GLY A 12 8.15 -3.37 -6.22
CA GLY A 12 7.53 -4.39 -7.05
C GLY A 12 6.47 -3.87 -8.02
N GLY A 13 6.18 -2.56 -7.98
CA GLY A 13 5.18 -1.92 -8.83
C GLY A 13 5.68 -1.58 -10.23
N ASP A 14 4.79 -0.99 -11.03
CA ASP A 14 5.12 -0.54 -12.39
C ASP A 14 6.24 0.52 -12.38
N PRO A 15 7.15 0.52 -13.38
CA PRO A 15 8.20 1.51 -13.51
C PRO A 15 7.67 2.95 -13.37
N ILE A 16 8.36 3.74 -12.57
CA ILE A 16 8.00 5.14 -12.33
C ILE A 16 8.72 6.01 -13.39
N PRO A 17 7.99 6.83 -14.17
CA PRO A 17 8.62 7.72 -15.15
C PRO A 17 9.69 8.62 -14.53
N ASP A 18 10.76 8.86 -15.28
CA ASP A 18 11.89 9.72 -14.89
C ASP A 18 12.49 9.38 -13.52
N THR A 19 12.41 8.13 -13.08
CA THR A 19 12.88 7.70 -11.76
C THR A 19 13.79 6.48 -11.87
N THR A 20 14.93 6.54 -11.20
CA THR A 20 15.83 5.41 -10.96
C THR A 20 15.62 4.91 -9.55
N ILE A 21 15.46 3.60 -9.38
CA ILE A 21 15.30 2.96 -8.06
C ILE A 21 16.46 1.97 -7.88
N ASP A 22 17.33 2.28 -6.95
CA ASP A 22 18.44 1.42 -6.54
C ASP A 22 18.06 0.65 -5.29
N VAL A 23 18.36 -0.65 -5.26
CA VAL A 23 18.27 -1.49 -4.07
C VAL A 23 19.69 -1.83 -3.64
N LEU A 24 20.26 -1.00 -2.77
CA LEU A 24 21.64 -1.08 -2.32
C LEU A 24 21.72 -0.97 -0.80
N GLY A 25 22.81 -1.44 -0.23
CA GLY A 25 23.10 -1.34 1.19
C GLY A 25 24.11 -0.26 1.53
N LEU A 26 24.35 -0.07 2.82
CA LEU A 26 25.20 0.99 3.33
C LEU A 26 26.61 0.53 3.71
N CYS A 27 27.02 -0.68 3.30
CA CYS A 27 28.39 -1.14 3.46
C CYS A 27 29.38 -0.23 2.69
N ARG A 28 30.66 -0.31 3.05
CA ARG A 28 31.74 0.35 2.32
C ARG A 28 31.87 -0.27 0.91
N ALA A 29 32.13 0.56 -0.09
CA ALA A 29 32.34 0.09 -1.46
C ALA A 29 33.53 -0.87 -1.62
N SER A 30 34.48 -0.85 -0.69
CA SER A 30 35.60 -1.80 -0.63
C SER A 30 35.18 -3.23 -0.21
N ILE A 31 34.02 -3.38 0.42
CA ILE A 31 33.44 -4.68 0.78
C ILE A 31 32.72 -5.28 -0.40
N ASP A 32 31.76 -4.53 -0.93
CA ASP A 32 30.97 -4.96 -2.06
C ASP A 32 30.49 -3.74 -2.86
N LYS A 33 31.25 -3.40 -3.90
CA LYS A 33 30.93 -2.26 -4.77
C LYS A 33 29.58 -2.41 -5.48
N SER A 34 29.13 -3.64 -5.73
CA SER A 34 27.86 -3.88 -6.45
C SER A 34 26.63 -3.71 -5.56
N ARG A 35 26.81 -3.82 -4.24
CA ARG A 35 25.75 -3.71 -3.23
C ARG A 35 25.91 -2.51 -2.31
N SER A 36 26.86 -1.62 -2.57
CA SER A 36 27.11 -0.42 -1.78
C SER A 36 26.49 0.79 -2.46
N ALA A 37 25.67 1.53 -1.72
CA ALA A 37 25.17 2.82 -2.17
C ALA A 37 26.33 3.81 -2.31
N TYR A 38 26.27 4.60 -3.37
CA TYR A 38 27.16 5.74 -3.59
C TYR A 38 26.84 6.86 -2.59
N ALA A 39 27.34 8.06 -2.86
CA ALA A 39 27.12 9.21 -1.99
C ALA A 39 25.62 9.45 -1.75
N LEU A 40 25.19 9.42 -0.48
CA LEU A 40 23.76 9.44 -0.15
C LEU A 40 23.06 10.74 -0.55
N TYR A 41 23.80 11.84 -0.65
CA TYR A 41 23.29 13.12 -1.12
C TYR A 41 22.99 13.17 -2.63
N GLU A 42 23.33 12.13 -3.41
CA GLU A 42 22.93 12.01 -4.82
C GLU A 42 21.50 11.49 -5.00
N TYR A 43 20.86 11.04 -3.91
CA TYR A 43 19.49 10.53 -3.91
C TYR A 43 18.49 11.63 -3.51
N ASP A 44 17.36 11.67 -4.20
CA ASP A 44 16.23 12.52 -3.83
C ASP A 44 15.42 11.91 -2.68
N VAL A 45 15.36 10.57 -2.64
CA VAL A 45 14.61 9.80 -1.64
C VAL A 45 15.47 8.63 -1.16
N ILE A 46 15.53 8.44 0.16
CA ILE A 46 16.15 7.27 0.77
C ILE A 46 15.13 6.62 1.71
N ILE A 47 14.85 5.33 1.51
CA ILE A 47 13.96 4.55 2.39
C ILE A 47 14.77 3.43 3.04
N ILE A 48 14.82 3.42 4.36
CA ILE A 48 15.62 2.50 5.16
C ILE A 48 14.68 1.58 5.94
N ASN A 49 14.59 0.31 5.54
CA ASN A 49 13.77 -0.73 6.16
C ASN A 49 14.58 -1.99 6.55
N PRO A 50 15.55 -1.87 7.47
CA PRO A 50 16.42 -2.99 7.80
C PRO A 50 15.67 -4.02 8.67
N GLN A 51 15.30 -5.15 8.07
CA GLN A 51 14.79 -6.31 8.81
C GLN A 51 15.92 -7.10 9.49
N SER A 52 17.17 -6.90 9.07
CA SER A 52 18.37 -7.52 9.63
C SER A 52 19.62 -6.68 9.35
N TYR A 53 20.78 -7.07 9.89
CA TYR A 53 22.05 -6.38 9.63
C TYR A 53 22.49 -6.52 8.17
N SER A 54 22.21 -7.68 7.56
CA SER A 54 22.48 -7.94 6.15
C SER A 54 21.63 -7.07 5.23
N HIS A 55 20.33 -6.91 5.52
CA HIS A 55 19.45 -5.99 4.78
C HIS A 55 20.01 -4.58 4.79
N PHE A 56 20.53 -4.16 5.93
CA PHE A 56 21.14 -2.85 6.10
C PHE A 56 22.46 -2.70 5.31
N MET A 57 23.35 -3.69 5.41
CA MET A 57 24.68 -3.67 4.78
C MET A 57 24.67 -3.86 3.28
N PHE A 58 23.81 -4.73 2.79
CA PHE A 58 23.84 -5.19 1.40
C PHE A 58 22.56 -4.83 0.64
N GLY A 59 21.62 -4.14 1.27
CA GLY A 59 20.34 -3.71 0.67
C GLY A 59 19.28 -4.81 0.63
N VAL A 60 19.69 -6.07 0.75
CA VAL A 60 18.84 -7.26 0.62
C VAL A 60 19.19 -8.30 1.67
N ALA A 61 18.28 -9.26 1.88
CA ALA A 61 18.52 -10.41 2.73
C ALA A 61 19.71 -11.25 2.22
N THR A 62 20.48 -11.79 3.17
CA THR A 62 21.44 -12.87 2.99
C THR A 62 20.91 -14.16 3.62
N PRO A 63 21.51 -15.34 3.37
CA PRO A 63 21.16 -16.57 4.06
C PRO A 63 21.23 -16.48 5.60
N HIS A 64 21.99 -15.52 6.14
CA HIS A 64 22.19 -15.32 7.58
C HIS A 64 21.21 -14.33 8.21
N SER A 65 20.31 -13.71 7.43
CA SER A 65 19.45 -12.61 7.88
C SER A 65 18.48 -12.98 9.01
N GLU A 66 18.08 -14.24 9.11
CA GLU A 66 17.22 -14.75 10.18
C GLU A 66 18.01 -15.33 11.37
N SER A 67 19.34 -15.35 11.29
CA SER A 67 20.17 -15.95 12.34
C SER A 67 20.31 -15.03 13.56
N ASN A 68 20.27 -15.64 14.75
CA ASN A 68 20.59 -14.98 16.03
C ASN A 68 22.11 -14.71 16.19
N SER A 69 22.92 -15.28 15.31
CA SER A 69 24.37 -15.05 15.19
C SER A 69 24.74 -14.44 13.83
N GLU A 70 23.81 -13.74 13.16
CA GLU A 70 23.99 -13.17 11.80
C GLU A 70 25.37 -12.54 11.56
N LEU A 71 25.85 -11.69 12.48
CA LEU A 71 27.16 -11.04 12.34
C LEU A 71 28.34 -12.03 12.38
N TRP A 72 28.27 -13.05 13.22
CA TRP A 72 29.28 -14.12 13.26
C TRP A 72 29.23 -14.97 12.00
N ASP A 73 28.03 -15.29 11.53
CA ASP A 73 27.86 -16.14 10.36
C ASP A 73 28.35 -15.42 9.10
N LEU A 74 28.04 -14.12 8.96
CA LEU A 74 28.60 -13.27 7.89
C LEU A 74 30.12 -13.20 7.96
N LYS A 75 30.69 -12.99 9.16
CA LYS A 75 32.15 -12.95 9.35
C LYS A 75 32.81 -14.29 9.04
N ALA A 76 32.12 -15.40 9.32
CA ALA A 76 32.60 -16.74 9.01
C ALA A 76 32.55 -17.03 7.50
N GLU A 77 31.59 -16.46 6.78
CA GLU A 77 31.50 -16.50 5.32
C GLU A 77 32.64 -15.70 4.67
N ASP A 78 32.82 -14.45 5.08
CA ASP A 78 33.94 -13.60 4.69
C ASP A 78 34.34 -12.69 5.86
N ASN A 79 35.60 -12.78 6.29
CA ASN A 79 36.10 -12.00 7.42
C ASN A 79 36.00 -10.47 7.19
N ARG A 80 35.83 -10.02 5.94
CA ARG A 80 35.58 -8.61 5.60
C ARG A 80 34.16 -8.15 5.94
N PHE A 81 33.20 -9.05 6.08
CA PHE A 81 31.81 -8.72 6.48
C PHE A 81 31.67 -8.42 7.99
N ASP A 82 32.78 -8.38 8.72
CA ASP A 82 32.82 -7.84 10.07
C ASP A 82 32.30 -6.39 10.08
N LEU A 83 31.33 -6.10 10.94
CA LEU A 83 30.59 -4.84 10.91
C LEU A 83 31.50 -3.60 11.07
N ASP A 84 32.53 -3.66 11.91
CA ASP A 84 33.44 -2.54 12.15
C ASP A 84 34.34 -2.28 10.92
N THR A 85 34.52 -3.31 10.09
CA THR A 85 35.22 -3.21 8.80
C THR A 85 34.27 -2.82 7.68
N ALA A 86 33.06 -3.37 7.70
CA ALA A 86 32.12 -3.27 6.59
C ALA A 86 31.28 -2.00 6.60
N TYR A 87 31.11 -1.37 7.76
CA TYR A 87 30.33 -0.17 7.94
C TYR A 87 31.15 0.93 8.60
N ASP A 88 31.16 2.11 7.99
CA ASP A 88 31.69 3.31 8.62
C ASP A 88 30.55 4.14 9.20
N GLN A 89 30.30 3.99 10.51
CA GLN A 89 29.21 4.71 11.14
C GLN A 89 29.42 6.24 11.10
N TYR A 90 30.66 6.70 11.24
CA TYR A 90 30.96 8.12 11.26
C TYR A 90 30.69 8.72 9.88
N ASP A 91 31.28 8.13 8.84
CA ASP A 91 31.16 8.59 7.45
C ASP A 91 29.69 8.57 6.98
N ARG A 92 28.98 7.45 7.20
CA ARG A 92 27.57 7.33 6.80
C ARG A 92 26.64 8.26 7.58
N THR A 93 26.97 8.60 8.83
CA THR A 93 26.23 9.62 9.58
C THR A 93 26.42 11.00 8.94
N GLN A 94 27.65 11.36 8.55
CA GLN A 94 27.92 12.63 7.87
C GLN A 94 27.25 12.71 6.50
N GLU A 95 27.31 11.64 5.71
CA GLU A 95 26.65 11.59 4.41
C GLU A 95 25.12 11.72 4.51
N LEU A 96 24.49 11.05 5.47
CA LEU A 96 23.05 11.19 5.73
C LEU A 96 22.68 12.60 6.17
N SER A 97 23.49 13.23 7.03
CA SER A 97 23.28 14.62 7.43
C SER A 97 23.40 15.57 6.24
N ALA A 98 24.42 15.40 5.39
CA ALA A 98 24.60 16.18 4.17
C ALA A 98 23.44 15.98 3.18
N ALA A 99 22.94 14.75 3.03
CA ALA A 99 21.78 14.44 2.20
C ALA A 99 20.53 15.20 2.70
N LEU A 100 20.25 15.14 4.01
CA LEU A 100 19.14 15.88 4.61
C LEU A 100 19.24 17.40 4.38
N GLU A 101 20.44 17.98 4.55
CA GLU A 101 20.69 19.40 4.32
C GLU A 101 20.50 19.81 2.84
N GLN A 102 20.78 18.91 1.90
CA GLN A 102 20.54 19.11 0.47
C GLN A 102 19.08 18.87 0.06
N GLY A 103 18.22 18.46 1.00
CA GLY A 103 16.79 18.24 0.77
C GLY A 103 16.42 16.81 0.40
N THR A 104 17.35 15.85 0.51
CA THR A 104 17.03 14.43 0.37
C THR A 104 15.98 14.03 1.40
N ARG A 105 14.92 13.37 0.92
CA ARG A 105 13.86 12.84 1.78
C ARG A 105 14.27 11.49 2.35
N VAL A 106 14.68 11.48 3.62
CA VAL A 106 15.07 10.24 4.32
C VAL A 106 13.93 9.71 5.19
N ILE A 107 13.53 8.47 4.91
CA ILE A 107 12.45 7.76 5.60
C ILE A 107 13.03 6.54 6.32
N TRP A 108 13.00 6.56 7.64
CA TRP A 108 13.32 5.40 8.47
C TRP A 108 12.05 4.61 8.78
N LEU A 109 12.06 3.34 8.37
CA LEU A 109 11.02 2.41 8.79
C LEU A 109 11.43 1.75 10.11
N MET A 110 10.52 1.81 11.07
CA MET A 110 10.74 1.20 12.37
C MET A 110 10.97 -0.30 12.20
N ALA A 111 11.97 -0.82 12.91
CA ALA A 111 12.32 -2.23 12.89
C ALA A 111 12.24 -2.81 14.29
N ARG A 112 11.98 -4.11 14.35
CA ARG A 112 12.05 -4.86 15.60
C ARG A 112 13.46 -4.82 16.17
N GLU A 113 13.56 -4.78 17.49
CA GLU A 113 14.85 -4.96 18.14
C GLU A 113 15.29 -6.43 17.97
N LYS A 114 16.34 -6.66 17.17
CA LYS A 114 16.95 -7.98 17.02
C LYS A 114 18.11 -8.13 18.00
N HIS A 115 17.94 -8.99 19.00
CA HIS A 115 19.03 -9.34 19.91
C HIS A 115 20.04 -10.27 19.22
N ILE A 116 21.30 -9.84 19.13
CA ILE A 116 22.39 -10.65 18.58
C ILE A 116 23.34 -11.08 19.69
N LYS A 117 23.83 -12.31 19.60
CA LYS A 117 24.91 -12.82 20.46
C LYS A 117 26.27 -12.22 20.06
N PHE A 118 26.44 -10.90 20.18
CA PHE A 118 27.68 -10.19 19.87
C PHE A 118 27.90 -9.05 20.87
N PHE A 119 28.64 -9.33 21.96
CA PHE A 119 29.09 -8.36 22.97
C PHE A 119 28.07 -7.27 23.36
N GLY A 120 26.86 -7.68 23.79
CA GLY A 120 25.87 -6.77 24.39
C GLY A 120 24.60 -6.54 23.57
N ARG A 121 23.75 -5.63 24.04
CA ARG A 121 22.47 -5.26 23.42
C ARG A 121 22.74 -4.29 22.26
N ARG A 122 22.72 -4.77 21.01
CA ARG A 122 22.73 -3.90 19.84
C ARG A 122 21.34 -3.86 19.21
N SER A 123 20.74 -2.68 19.21
CA SER A 123 19.50 -2.41 18.49
C SER A 123 19.80 -2.07 17.03
N ILE A 124 19.02 -2.65 16.10
CA ILE A 124 19.07 -2.32 14.67
C ILE A 124 18.66 -0.85 14.44
N TYR A 125 17.78 -0.28 15.27
CA TYR A 125 17.28 1.07 15.06
C TYR A 125 18.29 2.14 15.48
N SER A 126 19.05 1.95 16.57
CA SER A 126 19.94 2.99 17.11
C SER A 126 21.39 2.92 16.61
N GLY A 127 21.86 1.73 16.20
CA GLY A 127 23.23 1.54 15.74
C GLY A 127 23.57 2.25 14.41
N TYR A 128 22.53 2.59 13.63
CA TYR A 128 22.65 2.99 12.23
C TYR A 128 21.92 4.28 11.87
N ALA A 129 21.22 4.83 12.84
CA ALA A 129 20.58 6.12 12.76
C ALA A 129 21.63 7.24 12.74
N ASN A 130 21.37 8.29 11.96
CA ASN A 130 22.02 9.57 12.19
C ASN A 130 21.50 10.20 13.49
N ASP A 131 21.99 11.38 13.84
CA ASP A 131 21.61 12.04 15.10
C ASP A 131 20.09 12.31 15.20
N VAL A 132 19.42 12.52 14.07
CA VAL A 132 17.96 12.72 13.99
C VAL A 132 17.23 11.45 14.42
N ALA A 133 17.55 10.31 13.82
CA ALA A 133 16.89 9.06 14.16
C ALA A 133 17.30 8.55 15.56
N LYS A 134 18.52 8.84 16.03
CA LYS A 134 18.97 8.53 17.40
C LYS A 134 18.19 9.31 18.46
N MET A 135 18.00 10.62 18.25
CA MET A 135 17.23 11.46 19.17
C MET A 135 15.85 10.88 19.43
N VAL A 136 15.17 10.41 18.38
CA VAL A 136 13.83 9.83 18.52
C VAL A 136 13.89 8.44 19.15
N ALA A 137 14.84 7.61 18.72
CA ALA A 137 15.04 6.27 19.27
C ALA A 137 15.36 6.28 20.78
N ASP A 138 16.17 7.23 21.25
CA ASP A 138 16.60 7.32 22.64
C ASP A 138 15.53 7.94 23.56
N SER A 139 14.59 8.70 22.98
CA SER A 139 13.50 9.36 23.72
C SER A 139 12.16 8.62 23.66
N SER A 140 12.09 7.51 22.92
CA SER A 140 10.83 6.80 22.65
C SER A 140 10.88 5.33 23.07
N ILE A 141 9.70 4.76 23.35
CA ILE A 141 9.53 3.32 23.58
C ILE A 141 8.82 2.71 22.38
N LEU A 142 9.44 1.69 21.77
CA LEU A 142 8.87 0.94 20.65
C LEU A 142 8.00 -0.20 21.18
N TYR A 143 6.77 -0.30 20.67
CA TYR A 143 5.80 -1.33 21.00
C TYR A 143 5.48 -2.19 19.78
N GLU A 144 5.46 -3.50 19.98
CA GLU A 144 4.94 -4.45 19.00
C GLU A 144 3.45 -4.71 19.24
N LYS A 145 2.63 -4.44 18.22
CA LYS A 145 1.19 -4.64 18.28
C LYS A 145 0.65 -4.91 16.89
N LYS A 146 -0.17 -5.95 16.75
CA LYS A 146 -0.89 -6.26 15.52
C LYS A 146 -2.26 -5.61 15.56
N SER A 147 -2.53 -4.71 14.63
CA SER A 147 -3.82 -4.04 14.52
C SER A 147 -4.04 -3.51 13.10
N ARG A 148 -5.30 -3.19 12.79
CA ARG A 148 -5.74 -2.47 11.59
C ARG A 148 -6.37 -1.12 11.92
N ARG A 149 -6.62 -0.86 13.20
CA ARG A 149 -7.23 0.38 13.68
C ARG A 149 -6.14 1.42 13.86
N LEU A 150 -6.30 2.55 13.20
CA LEU A 150 -5.47 3.74 13.39
C LEU A 150 -6.31 4.99 13.09
N THR A 151 -5.93 6.11 13.68
CA THR A 151 -6.45 7.44 13.39
C THR A 151 -5.38 8.23 12.65
N THR A 152 -5.76 8.94 11.59
CA THR A 152 -4.88 9.82 10.82
C THR A 152 -5.19 11.27 11.15
N THR A 153 -4.18 12.14 11.16
CA THR A 153 -4.36 13.60 11.29
C THR A 153 -4.63 14.23 9.92
N ASP A 154 -4.95 15.52 9.87
CA ASP A 154 -5.14 16.25 8.60
C ASP A 154 -3.79 16.60 7.91
N GLU A 155 -2.68 16.55 8.66
CA GLU A 155 -1.32 16.87 8.18
C GLU A 155 -0.66 15.74 7.37
N VAL A 156 -1.39 14.66 7.11
CA VAL A 156 -0.90 13.38 6.56
C VAL A 156 -0.69 13.44 5.04
N GLY A 157 -0.99 14.57 4.39
CA GLY A 157 -1.25 14.70 2.95
C GLY A 157 -0.40 13.83 2.01
N GLU A 158 0.91 13.74 2.23
CA GLU A 158 1.83 12.95 1.38
C GLU A 158 1.88 11.44 1.68
N PHE A 159 1.63 11.01 2.93
CA PHE A 159 1.66 9.59 3.33
C PHE A 159 0.29 9.00 3.63
N LEU A 160 -0.80 9.76 3.43
CA LEU A 160 -2.17 9.29 3.71
C LEU A 160 -2.49 7.99 2.97
N PRO A 161 -2.13 7.83 1.69
CA PRO A 161 -2.40 6.60 0.96
C PRO A 161 -1.63 5.39 1.52
N TYR A 162 -0.43 5.62 2.05
CA TYR A 162 0.34 4.59 2.75
C TYR A 162 -0.37 4.13 4.02
N PHE A 163 -0.81 5.06 4.87
CA PHE A 163 -1.54 4.70 6.10
C PHE A 163 -2.93 4.11 5.82
N ASP A 164 -3.60 4.51 4.75
CA ASP A 164 -4.84 3.87 4.29
C ASP A 164 -4.60 2.43 3.83
N ARG A 165 -3.47 2.17 3.15
CA ARG A 165 -3.09 0.79 2.79
C ARG A 165 -2.84 -0.05 4.04
N LEU A 166 -2.19 0.50 5.06
CA LEU A 166 -1.97 -0.17 6.34
C LEU A 166 -3.24 -0.47 7.13
N LYS A 167 -4.34 0.29 6.95
CA LYS A 167 -5.66 -0.08 7.51
C LYS A 167 -6.16 -1.43 6.95
N SER A 168 -5.82 -1.73 5.71
CA SER A 168 -6.20 -2.98 5.05
C SER A 168 -5.26 -4.14 5.39
N ASP A 169 -3.95 -3.92 5.25
CA ASP A 169 -2.95 -4.98 5.45
C ASP A 169 -2.71 -5.26 6.93
N GLY A 170 -2.84 -4.23 7.76
CA GLY A 170 -2.46 -4.24 9.17
C GLY A 170 -1.06 -3.67 9.37
N TRP A 171 -0.77 -3.29 10.60
CA TRP A 171 0.51 -2.78 11.06
C TRP A 171 0.97 -3.51 12.31
N GLY A 172 2.28 -3.45 12.59
CA GLY A 172 2.95 -4.27 13.60
C GLY A 172 3.72 -3.51 14.68
N ILE A 173 4.06 -2.24 14.44
CA ILE A 173 4.97 -1.46 15.28
C ILE A 173 4.43 -0.05 15.48
N CYS A 174 4.45 0.45 16.72
CA CYS A 174 4.16 1.84 17.07
C CYS A 174 5.15 2.36 18.13
N LEU A 175 5.21 3.68 18.31
CA LEU A 175 6.08 4.37 19.27
C LEU A 175 5.27 5.15 20.29
N ASP A 176 5.72 5.13 21.54
CA ASP A 176 5.41 6.15 22.53
C ASP A 176 6.51 7.20 22.51
N THR A 177 6.14 8.45 22.19
CA THR A 177 7.09 9.54 21.99
C THR A 177 7.31 10.39 23.23
N HIS A 178 6.62 10.11 24.34
CA HIS A 178 6.64 10.91 25.58
C HIS A 178 6.61 12.45 25.38
N GLY A 179 6.06 12.92 24.24
CA GLY A 179 5.57 14.28 24.06
C GLY A 179 6.38 15.34 23.30
N SER A 180 7.48 15.11 22.55
CA SER A 180 8.03 16.28 21.79
C SER A 180 8.91 16.12 20.53
N HIS A 181 9.04 14.96 19.90
CA HIS A 181 9.99 14.84 18.77
C HIS A 181 9.45 14.31 17.44
N ILE A 182 8.16 13.96 17.36
CA ILE A 182 7.51 13.53 16.12
C ILE A 182 6.18 14.28 15.95
N ASP A 183 6.05 14.98 14.82
CA ASP A 183 4.76 15.46 14.30
C ASP A 183 4.01 14.25 13.72
N SER A 184 3.19 13.61 14.55
CA SER A 184 2.56 12.33 14.24
C SER A 184 1.51 12.44 13.12
N PHE A 185 1.65 11.57 12.12
CA PHE A 185 0.72 11.45 11.01
C PHE A 185 -0.39 10.44 11.30
N ALA A 186 -0.04 9.34 11.95
CA ALA A 186 -0.99 8.29 12.27
C ALA A 186 -0.77 7.82 13.69
N ASN A 187 -1.87 7.56 14.41
CA ASN A 187 -1.85 7.14 15.79
C ASN A 187 -2.70 5.89 15.98
N THR A 188 -2.34 5.12 16.99
CA THR A 188 -3.18 4.06 17.54
C THR A 188 -4.35 4.69 18.30
N PRO A 189 -5.46 3.96 18.50
CA PRO A 189 -6.56 4.43 19.37
C PRO A 189 -6.11 4.78 20.79
N GLU A 190 -5.00 4.19 21.25
CA GLU A 190 -4.41 4.42 22.58
C GLU A 190 -3.45 5.62 22.62
N GLY A 191 -3.19 6.30 21.49
CA GLY A 191 -2.38 7.51 21.42
C GLY A 191 -0.90 7.30 21.04
N TYR A 192 -0.46 6.06 20.82
CA TYR A 192 0.89 5.77 20.29
C TYR A 192 1.00 6.15 18.81
N THR A 193 2.13 6.69 18.36
CA THR A 193 2.34 7.06 16.96
C THR A 193 2.75 5.85 16.11
N LEU A 194 2.24 5.78 14.89
CA LEU A 194 2.66 4.87 13.83
C LEU A 194 3.67 5.54 12.88
N GLY A 195 4.05 6.78 13.18
CA GLY A 195 5.01 7.52 12.40
C GLY A 195 4.61 8.96 12.18
N GLY A 196 5.60 9.74 11.76
CA GLY A 196 5.46 11.16 11.53
C GLY A 196 6.76 11.80 11.09
N LYS A 197 6.72 13.13 11.01
CA LYS A 197 7.87 13.94 10.65
C LYS A 197 8.68 14.29 11.90
N VAL A 198 10.00 14.22 11.77
CA VAL A 198 10.97 14.57 12.80
C VAL A 198 11.70 15.81 12.33
N VAL A 199 11.77 16.85 13.17
CA VAL A 199 12.47 18.10 12.87
C VAL A 199 13.60 18.31 13.87
N VAL A 200 14.82 18.49 13.38
CA VAL A 200 16.01 18.75 14.20
C VAL A 200 16.80 19.89 13.57
N GLY A 201 16.83 21.04 14.25
CA GLY A 201 17.44 22.26 13.69
C GLY A 201 16.73 22.67 12.40
N SER A 202 17.48 22.73 11.29
CA SER A 202 16.97 23.02 9.94
C SER A 202 16.61 21.77 9.14
N SER A 203 16.89 20.58 9.66
CA SER A 203 16.74 19.31 8.94
C SER A 203 15.42 18.63 9.30
N GLN A 204 14.78 18.00 8.32
CA GLN A 204 13.55 17.22 8.50
C GLN A 204 13.72 15.81 7.99
N ALA A 205 13.20 14.83 8.72
CA ALA A 205 13.19 13.43 8.33
C ALA A 205 11.83 12.81 8.64
N TRP A 206 11.64 11.57 8.21
CA TRP A 206 10.42 10.81 8.47
C TRP A 206 10.75 9.51 9.15
N MET A 207 9.93 9.14 10.14
CA MET A 207 9.98 7.83 10.75
C MET A 207 8.59 7.22 10.72
N LEU A 208 8.45 6.04 10.11
CA LEU A 208 7.16 5.41 9.85
C LEU A 208 7.15 3.93 10.28
N THR A 209 5.98 3.41 10.60
CA THR A 209 5.77 1.98 10.80
C THR A 209 6.08 1.23 9.51
N PRO A 210 6.70 0.04 9.54
CA PRO A 210 7.11 -0.66 8.33
C PRO A 210 5.89 -1.24 7.60
N PRO A 211 5.99 -1.39 6.25
CA PRO A 211 4.95 -2.04 5.46
C PRO A 211 4.86 -3.52 5.83
N THR A 212 3.66 -4.08 5.69
CA THR A 212 3.38 -5.51 5.92
C THR A 212 3.16 -6.30 4.62
N SER A 213 3.22 -5.64 3.47
CA SER A 213 3.03 -6.20 2.13
C SER A 213 3.93 -5.49 1.10
N GLN A 214 4.11 -6.12 -0.07
CA GLN A 214 4.82 -5.49 -1.18
C GLN A 214 4.04 -4.28 -1.70
N GLU A 215 2.72 -4.38 -1.77
CA GLU A 215 1.85 -3.28 -2.22
C GLU A 215 1.95 -2.06 -1.30
N ALA A 216 2.05 -2.26 0.02
CA ALA A 216 2.28 -1.18 0.97
C ALA A 216 3.65 -0.52 0.76
N THR A 217 4.68 -1.31 0.42
CA THR A 217 6.01 -0.79 0.08
C THR A 217 5.95 0.06 -1.20
N ASP A 218 5.23 -0.40 -2.22
CA ASP A 218 5.11 0.31 -3.49
C ASP A 218 4.36 1.65 -3.32
N VAL A 219 3.30 1.66 -2.50
CA VAL A 219 2.57 2.88 -2.14
C VAL A 219 3.48 3.84 -1.37
N LEU A 220 4.27 3.34 -0.42
CA LEU A 220 5.23 4.15 0.33
C LEU A 220 6.25 4.83 -0.58
N VAL A 221 6.85 4.10 -1.53
CA VAL A 221 7.83 4.65 -2.48
C VAL A 221 7.22 5.78 -3.31
N ARG A 222 5.97 5.61 -3.76
CA ARG A 222 5.26 6.63 -4.54
C ARG A 222 4.92 7.87 -3.70
N CYS A 223 4.42 7.67 -2.48
CA CYS A 223 4.23 8.73 -1.49
C CYS A 223 5.52 9.51 -1.24
N ALA A 224 6.64 8.80 -1.05
CA ALA A 224 7.95 9.40 -0.80
C ALA A 224 8.39 10.29 -1.96
N LEU A 225 8.15 9.89 -3.21
CA LEU A 225 8.45 10.70 -4.38
C LEU A 225 7.53 11.93 -4.57
N GLY A 226 6.53 12.11 -3.70
CA GLY A 226 5.48 13.12 -3.86
C GLY A 226 4.62 12.86 -5.10
N LEU A 227 4.67 11.63 -5.62
CA LEU A 227 3.74 11.20 -6.66
C LEU A 227 2.43 10.95 -5.97
N ASP A 228 1.36 11.49 -6.53
CA ASP A 228 0.02 11.14 -6.08
C ASP A 228 -0.12 9.61 -6.28
N PRO A 229 -0.15 8.78 -5.22
CA PRO A 229 -0.29 7.35 -5.39
C PRO A 229 -1.70 6.98 -5.86
N THR A 230 -2.60 7.96 -6.03
CA THR A 230 -3.86 7.81 -6.79
C THR A 230 -3.68 7.94 -8.31
N SER A 231 -2.50 8.34 -8.80
CA SER A 231 -2.16 8.41 -10.24
C SER A 231 -1.78 7.07 -10.87
N VAL A 232 -1.52 6.05 -10.05
CA VAL A 232 -1.56 4.63 -10.44
C VAL A 232 -2.95 4.13 -10.11
N PRO A 233 -3.63 3.36 -10.98
CA PRO A 233 -4.98 2.90 -10.71
C PRO A 233 -5.00 2.16 -9.37
N ARG A 234 -5.62 2.81 -8.38
CA ARG A 234 -5.81 2.28 -7.03
C ARG A 234 -6.29 0.84 -7.14
N SER A 235 -5.58 -0.11 -6.54
CA SER A 235 -6.11 -1.45 -6.26
C SER A 235 -7.17 -1.38 -5.13
N ALA A 236 -8.18 -0.52 -5.23
CA ALA A 236 -9.36 -0.41 -4.38
C ALA A 236 -10.10 0.89 -4.71
N TYR A 237 -10.85 0.90 -5.81
CA TYR A 237 -11.89 1.91 -5.96
C TYR A 237 -13.06 1.54 -5.05
N HIS A 238 -13.34 2.37 -4.03
CA HIS A 238 -14.51 2.25 -3.16
C HIS A 238 -15.77 2.69 -3.90
N GLY A 239 -16.10 1.94 -4.95
CA GLY A 239 -17.21 2.25 -5.83
C GLY A 239 -17.79 1.02 -6.49
N VAL A 240 -18.96 1.23 -7.08
CA VAL A 240 -19.70 0.22 -7.81
C VAL A 240 -20.11 0.79 -9.16
N PHE A 241 -19.87 0.02 -10.22
CA PHE A 241 -20.33 0.34 -11.57
C PHE A 241 -21.65 -0.37 -11.81
N LEU A 242 -22.72 0.38 -12.08
CA LEU A 242 -24.04 -0.18 -12.34
C LEU A 242 -24.24 -0.36 -13.86
N SER A 243 -23.92 -1.56 -14.35
CA SER A 243 -24.08 -1.92 -15.76
C SER A 243 -25.52 -2.28 -16.07
N HIS A 244 -26.11 -1.57 -17.04
CA HIS A 244 -27.54 -1.63 -17.32
C HIS A 244 -27.86 -1.28 -18.78
N THR A 245 -29.05 -1.68 -19.25
CA THR A 245 -29.56 -1.22 -20.54
C THR A 245 -30.30 0.11 -20.40
N SER A 246 -30.49 0.83 -21.50
CA SER A 246 -31.27 2.09 -21.50
C SER A 246 -32.69 1.92 -20.93
N ALA A 247 -33.28 0.73 -21.04
CA ALA A 247 -34.59 0.41 -20.49
C ALA A 247 -34.62 0.37 -18.96
N ASP A 248 -33.51 0.05 -18.31
CA ASP A 248 -33.44 -0.14 -16.85
C ASP A 248 -33.10 1.17 -16.11
N LYS A 249 -32.81 2.27 -16.83
CA LYS A 249 -32.37 3.57 -16.28
C LYS A 249 -33.17 4.08 -15.08
N PRO A 250 -34.52 4.02 -15.05
CA PRO A 250 -35.29 4.50 -13.91
C PRO A 250 -34.93 3.77 -12.61
N PHE A 251 -34.79 2.44 -12.68
CA PHE A 251 -34.41 1.60 -11.54
C PHE A 251 -32.99 1.91 -11.07
N VAL A 252 -32.03 1.98 -12.00
CA VAL A 252 -30.61 2.15 -11.64
C VAL A 252 -30.33 3.53 -11.04
N ARG A 253 -31.04 4.58 -11.50
CA ARG A 253 -30.98 5.92 -10.89
C ARG A 253 -31.49 5.92 -9.45
N ASN A 254 -32.58 5.20 -9.19
CA ASN A 254 -33.14 5.07 -7.85
C ASN A 254 -32.17 4.28 -6.93
N LEU A 255 -31.63 3.17 -7.42
CA LEU A 255 -30.62 2.38 -6.70
C LEU A 255 -29.37 3.20 -6.41
N LYS A 256 -28.88 4.00 -7.36
CA LYS A 256 -27.76 4.91 -7.14
C LYS A 256 -28.03 5.85 -5.97
N ALA A 257 -29.12 6.60 -6.02
CA ALA A 257 -29.45 7.57 -4.98
C ALA A 257 -29.56 6.89 -3.60
N ARG A 258 -30.10 5.66 -3.56
CA ARG A 258 -30.20 4.86 -2.34
C ARG A 258 -28.83 4.44 -1.81
N LEU A 259 -27.93 3.96 -2.66
CA LEU A 259 -26.57 3.55 -2.28
C LEU A 259 -25.74 4.75 -1.79
N GLU A 260 -25.84 5.90 -2.47
CA GLU A 260 -25.16 7.14 -2.08
C GLU A 260 -25.67 7.64 -0.72
N ALA A 261 -26.99 7.63 -0.50
CA ALA A 261 -27.58 8.00 0.79
C ALA A 261 -27.16 7.08 1.95
N GLN A 262 -26.69 5.87 1.66
CA GLN A 262 -26.18 4.90 2.63
C GLN A 262 -24.64 4.95 2.76
N GLY A 263 -23.97 5.95 2.18
CA GLY A 263 -22.54 6.20 2.35
C GLY A 263 -21.62 5.54 1.32
N VAL A 264 -22.17 4.98 0.23
CA VAL A 264 -21.36 4.53 -0.91
C VAL A 264 -20.89 5.77 -1.67
N ARG A 265 -19.58 6.07 -1.62
CA ARG A 265 -19.03 7.33 -2.15
C ARG A 265 -19.05 7.41 -3.67
N ASP A 266 -18.74 6.30 -4.36
CA ASP A 266 -18.55 6.30 -5.82
C ASP A 266 -19.51 5.33 -6.52
N VAL A 267 -20.73 5.77 -6.82
CA VAL A 267 -21.71 5.00 -7.60
C VAL A 267 -21.75 5.51 -9.04
N TRP A 268 -21.12 4.75 -9.94
CA TRP A 268 -21.04 5.09 -11.35
C TRP A 268 -22.23 4.53 -12.10
N LEU A 269 -23.02 5.44 -12.67
CA LEU A 269 -23.96 5.15 -13.74
C LEU A 269 -23.22 5.47 -15.02
N ASP A 270 -23.32 4.60 -16.01
CA ASP A 270 -22.79 4.89 -17.34
C ASP A 270 -23.32 6.24 -17.87
N GLU A 271 -22.42 7.09 -18.38
CA GLU A 271 -22.75 8.34 -19.07
C GLU A 271 -23.02 8.11 -20.57
N ALA A 272 -22.64 6.95 -21.12
CA ALA A 272 -22.84 6.61 -22.51
C ALA A 272 -23.73 5.37 -22.62
N GLU A 273 -25.01 5.55 -22.95
CA GLU A 273 -25.91 4.45 -23.32
C GLU A 273 -25.16 3.34 -24.08
N ILE A 274 -25.27 2.09 -23.63
CA ILE A 274 -24.74 0.97 -24.40
C ILE A 274 -25.60 0.84 -25.66
N LEU A 275 -25.08 1.37 -26.76
CA LEU A 275 -25.70 1.27 -28.07
C LEU A 275 -25.19 0.02 -28.79
N VAL A 276 -26.01 -0.50 -29.69
CA VAL A 276 -25.63 -1.64 -30.54
C VAL A 276 -24.42 -1.22 -31.38
N GLY A 277 -23.26 -1.86 -31.15
CA GLY A 277 -22.01 -1.61 -31.89
C GLY A 277 -20.85 -1.00 -31.07
N ASP A 278 -21.07 -0.57 -29.83
CA ASP A 278 -20.00 -0.03 -28.98
C ASP A 278 -18.95 -1.09 -28.57
N SER A 279 -17.67 -0.69 -28.49
CA SER A 279 -16.59 -1.52 -27.95
C SER A 279 -16.68 -1.57 -26.42
N LEU A 280 -17.45 -2.55 -25.95
CA LEU A 280 -17.92 -2.63 -24.58
C LEU A 280 -16.86 -3.12 -23.59
N THR A 281 -15.85 -3.85 -24.07
CA THR A 281 -14.62 -4.18 -23.33
C THR A 281 -13.93 -2.93 -22.81
N LYS A 282 -13.90 -1.83 -23.59
CA LYS A 282 -13.32 -0.56 -23.13
C LYS A 282 -14.14 0.07 -22.02
N LYS A 283 -15.48 0.03 -22.10
CA LYS A 283 -16.35 0.56 -21.04
C LYS A 283 -16.28 -0.27 -19.75
N ILE A 284 -16.21 -1.60 -19.86
CA ILE A 284 -16.01 -2.49 -18.70
C ILE A 284 -14.62 -2.26 -18.11
N ASP A 285 -13.58 -2.14 -18.94
CA ASP A 285 -12.23 -1.82 -18.47
C ASP A 285 -12.18 -0.44 -17.82
N GLU A 286 -12.82 0.58 -18.39
CA GLU A 286 -12.98 1.91 -17.79
C GLU A 286 -13.76 1.87 -16.47
N GLY A 287 -14.82 1.07 -16.38
CA GLY A 287 -15.60 0.84 -15.17
C GLY A 287 -14.75 0.15 -14.09
N LEU A 288 -14.05 -0.94 -14.42
CA LEU A 288 -13.15 -1.66 -13.51
C LEU A 288 -11.90 -0.86 -13.13
N ARG A 289 -11.45 0.04 -14.00
CA ARG A 289 -10.42 1.04 -13.70
C ARG A 289 -10.93 2.11 -12.73
N LYS A 290 -12.23 2.19 -12.44
CA LYS A 290 -12.83 3.20 -11.56
C LYS A 290 -13.63 2.62 -10.40
N THR A 291 -13.89 1.31 -10.38
CA THR A 291 -14.69 0.62 -9.36
C THR A 291 -14.14 -0.78 -9.06
N LYS A 292 -14.30 -1.25 -7.82
CA LYS A 292 -13.92 -2.62 -7.42
C LYS A 292 -14.97 -3.65 -7.87
N TYR A 293 -16.22 -3.25 -7.93
CA TYR A 293 -17.34 -4.13 -8.27
C TYR A 293 -18.07 -3.63 -9.52
N ILE A 294 -18.54 -4.58 -10.32
CA ILE A 294 -19.54 -4.36 -11.36
C ILE A 294 -20.84 -5.00 -10.90
N CYS A 295 -21.87 -4.18 -10.74
CA CYS A 295 -23.23 -4.65 -10.62
C CYS A 295 -23.85 -4.81 -12.01
N VAL A 296 -24.29 -6.02 -12.34
CA VAL A 296 -24.96 -6.31 -13.61
C VAL A 296 -26.45 -6.37 -13.39
N VAL A 297 -27.20 -5.48 -14.02
CA VAL A 297 -28.67 -5.47 -13.96
C VAL A 297 -29.23 -6.49 -14.95
N LEU A 298 -29.92 -7.49 -14.41
CA LEU A 298 -30.53 -8.59 -15.14
C LEU A 298 -32.02 -8.31 -15.32
N SER A 299 -32.43 -8.10 -16.56
CA SER A 299 -33.81 -7.92 -17.00
C SER A 299 -34.06 -8.75 -18.25
N ALA A 300 -35.31 -8.94 -18.64
CA ALA A 300 -35.65 -9.73 -19.83
C ALA A 300 -35.01 -9.15 -21.11
N LYS A 301 -34.71 -7.84 -21.10
CA LYS A 301 -34.03 -7.12 -22.19
C LYS A 301 -32.51 -7.19 -22.07
N SER A 302 -31.96 -7.12 -20.86
CA SER A 302 -30.50 -7.14 -20.70
C SER A 302 -29.90 -8.49 -21.06
N VAL A 303 -30.54 -9.60 -20.66
CA VAL A 303 -30.08 -10.97 -20.94
C VAL A 303 -30.06 -11.31 -22.44
N LYS A 304 -30.98 -10.76 -23.23
CA LYS A 304 -31.04 -10.98 -24.69
C LYS A 304 -30.08 -10.11 -25.48
N SER A 305 -29.36 -9.22 -24.80
CA SER A 305 -28.36 -8.38 -25.45
C SER A 305 -27.11 -9.21 -25.77
N PRO A 306 -26.52 -9.07 -26.99
CA PRO A 306 -25.24 -9.71 -27.35
C PRO A 306 -24.08 -9.44 -26.37
N TRP A 307 -24.23 -8.41 -25.53
CA TRP A 307 -23.31 -8.02 -24.47
C TRP A 307 -23.19 -9.02 -23.31
N VAL A 308 -24.27 -9.70 -22.92
CA VAL A 308 -24.28 -10.52 -21.68
C VAL A 308 -23.44 -11.78 -21.82
N GLU A 309 -23.36 -12.38 -23.01
CA GLU A 309 -22.70 -13.68 -23.17
C GLU A 309 -21.16 -13.58 -23.26
N ARG A 310 -20.60 -12.75 -24.14
CA ARG A 310 -19.13 -12.75 -24.38
C ARG A 310 -18.31 -11.96 -23.38
N GLU A 311 -18.81 -10.81 -22.93
CA GLU A 311 -17.98 -9.84 -22.19
C GLU A 311 -18.08 -10.06 -20.67
N LEU A 312 -19.21 -10.59 -20.19
CA LEU A 312 -19.36 -10.98 -18.79
C LEU A 312 -18.56 -12.25 -18.48
N GLU A 313 -18.39 -13.15 -19.46
CA GLU A 313 -17.44 -14.26 -19.41
C GLU A 313 -16.00 -13.77 -19.13
N ILE A 314 -15.55 -12.66 -19.72
CA ILE A 314 -14.20 -12.11 -19.49
C ILE A 314 -14.06 -11.64 -18.03
N ALA A 315 -15.06 -10.93 -17.50
CA ALA A 315 -15.05 -10.47 -16.12
C ALA A 315 -15.09 -11.65 -15.13
N ILE A 316 -15.83 -12.71 -15.44
CA ILE A 316 -15.87 -13.94 -14.64
C ILE A 316 -14.56 -14.74 -14.77
N HIS A 317 -13.96 -14.83 -15.95
CA HIS A 317 -12.64 -15.44 -16.13
C HIS A 317 -11.59 -14.74 -15.28
N ARG A 318 -11.67 -13.40 -15.19
CA ARG A 318 -10.83 -12.63 -14.28
C ARG A 318 -11.06 -13.02 -12.82
N GLU A 319 -12.30 -13.11 -12.35
CA GLU A 319 -12.60 -13.59 -10.98
C GLU A 319 -12.06 -15.00 -10.71
N ILE A 320 -12.16 -15.91 -11.68
CA ILE A 320 -11.64 -17.28 -11.54
C ILE A 320 -10.11 -17.26 -11.43
N SER A 321 -9.44 -16.41 -12.22
CA SER A 321 -7.97 -16.30 -12.20
C SER A 321 -7.42 -15.61 -10.95
N THR A 322 -8.13 -14.63 -10.40
CA THR A 322 -7.68 -13.85 -9.24
C THR A 322 -8.21 -14.37 -7.91
N GLY A 323 -9.28 -15.18 -7.93
CA GLY A 323 -9.99 -15.63 -6.73
C GLY A 323 -10.82 -14.53 -6.05
N GLU A 324 -10.89 -13.33 -6.63
CA GLU A 324 -11.66 -12.21 -6.09
C GLU A 324 -13.02 -12.10 -6.75
N VAL A 325 -14.09 -11.80 -5.99
CA VAL A 325 -15.40 -11.50 -6.58
C VAL A 325 -15.43 -10.05 -7.05
N VAL A 326 -15.74 -9.87 -8.33
CA VAL A 326 -15.78 -8.61 -9.07
C VAL A 326 -17.21 -8.36 -9.61
N VAL A 327 -17.93 -9.40 -10.03
CA VAL A 327 -19.26 -9.31 -10.65
C VAL A 327 -20.36 -9.63 -9.65
N LEU A 328 -21.28 -8.68 -9.47
CA LEU A 328 -22.44 -8.74 -8.58
C LEU A 328 -23.74 -8.74 -9.42
N PRO A 329 -24.48 -9.86 -9.50
CA PRO A 329 -25.70 -9.91 -10.29
C PRO A 329 -26.88 -9.28 -9.54
N LEU A 330 -27.62 -8.39 -10.19
CA LEU A 330 -28.83 -7.74 -9.68
C LEU A 330 -30.04 -8.19 -10.52
N LEU A 331 -30.90 -9.04 -9.96
CA LEU A 331 -32.10 -9.51 -10.65
C LEU A 331 -33.20 -8.45 -10.56
N TYR A 332 -33.43 -7.71 -11.64
CA TYR A 332 -34.45 -6.65 -11.70
C TYR A 332 -35.78 -7.16 -12.27
N GLU A 333 -35.75 -8.02 -13.28
CA GLU A 333 -36.92 -8.70 -13.80
C GLU A 333 -36.67 -10.21 -13.88
N GLN A 334 -37.76 -11.00 -13.84
CA GLN A 334 -37.65 -12.45 -14.06
C GLN A 334 -37.18 -12.72 -15.49
N CYS A 335 -36.05 -13.42 -15.61
CA CYS A 335 -35.41 -13.73 -16.88
C CYS A 335 -34.61 -15.04 -16.77
N ASP A 336 -34.37 -15.70 -17.90
CA ASP A 336 -33.51 -16.88 -17.96
C ASP A 336 -32.06 -16.49 -17.68
N LEU A 337 -31.54 -16.87 -16.51
CA LEU A 337 -30.18 -16.51 -16.13
C LEU A 337 -29.17 -17.18 -17.08
N PRO A 338 -28.18 -16.42 -17.59
CA PRO A 338 -27.07 -17.00 -18.34
C PRO A 338 -26.35 -18.08 -17.52
N LEU A 339 -25.88 -19.15 -18.18
CA LEU A 339 -25.29 -20.32 -17.52
C LEU A 339 -24.14 -19.98 -16.57
N PHE A 340 -23.34 -18.98 -16.89
CA PHE A 340 -22.21 -18.53 -16.07
C PHE A 340 -22.64 -17.78 -14.78
N LEU A 341 -23.93 -17.46 -14.60
CA LEU A 341 -24.49 -16.88 -13.37
C LEU A 341 -25.30 -17.87 -12.51
N VAL A 342 -25.60 -19.07 -13.02
CA VAL A 342 -26.47 -20.06 -12.36
C VAL A 342 -25.93 -20.52 -10.99
N GLY A 343 -24.64 -20.38 -10.73
CA GLY A 343 -24.00 -20.69 -9.43
C GLY A 343 -23.76 -19.49 -8.51
N LYS A 344 -24.10 -18.26 -8.92
CA LYS A 344 -23.84 -17.05 -8.15
C LYS A 344 -25.07 -16.57 -7.39
N LEU A 345 -24.85 -16.15 -6.14
CA LEU A 345 -25.85 -15.41 -5.39
C LEU A 345 -26.09 -14.04 -6.03
N TYR A 346 -27.36 -13.66 -6.13
CA TYR A 346 -27.78 -12.38 -6.70
C TYR A 346 -28.59 -11.57 -5.67
N ALA A 347 -28.62 -10.26 -5.87
CA ALA A 347 -29.54 -9.36 -5.16
C ALA A 347 -30.85 -9.29 -5.93
N ASP A 348 -31.97 -9.56 -5.26
CA ASP A 348 -33.29 -9.64 -5.88
C ASP A 348 -34.06 -8.32 -5.73
N PHE A 349 -34.36 -7.70 -6.86
CA PHE A 349 -35.12 -6.46 -7.01
C PHE A 349 -36.41 -6.66 -7.82
N THR A 350 -36.86 -7.90 -8.01
CA THR A 350 -38.05 -8.23 -8.81
C THR A 350 -39.35 -7.81 -8.14
N SER A 351 -39.34 -7.57 -6.83
CA SER A 351 -40.50 -7.09 -6.06
C SER A 351 -40.14 -5.87 -5.19
N PRO A 352 -41.09 -4.95 -4.93
CA PRO A 352 -40.87 -3.87 -3.97
C PRO A 352 -40.55 -4.39 -2.56
N ASP A 353 -41.13 -5.51 -2.15
CA ASP A 353 -40.94 -6.10 -0.82
C ASP A 353 -39.51 -6.64 -0.61
N SER A 354 -38.83 -7.05 -1.69
CA SER A 354 -37.45 -7.55 -1.64
C SER A 354 -36.39 -6.46 -1.81
N TYR A 355 -36.79 -5.22 -2.12
CA TYR A 355 -35.88 -4.14 -2.49
C TYR A 355 -34.86 -3.81 -1.38
N ASP A 356 -35.33 -3.58 -0.15
CA ASP A 356 -34.44 -3.23 0.96
C ASP A 356 -33.51 -4.41 1.35
N GLU A 357 -33.98 -5.65 1.19
CA GLU A 357 -33.13 -6.83 1.37
C GLU A 357 -32.02 -6.91 0.31
N GLY A 358 -32.37 -6.63 -0.96
CA GLY A 358 -31.42 -6.54 -2.06
C GLY A 358 -30.35 -5.46 -1.84
N VAL A 359 -30.76 -4.27 -1.40
CA VAL A 359 -29.83 -3.19 -1.01
C VAL A 359 -28.95 -3.62 0.17
N GLY A 360 -29.52 -4.24 1.20
CA GLY A 360 -28.76 -4.72 2.36
C GLY A 360 -27.69 -5.76 1.99
N LYS A 361 -28.01 -6.69 1.08
CA LYS A 361 -27.04 -7.67 0.54
C LYS A 361 -25.89 -6.98 -0.20
N LEU A 362 -26.20 -5.96 -1.00
CA LEU A 362 -25.20 -5.15 -1.69
C LEU A 362 -24.29 -4.41 -0.72
N LEU A 363 -24.84 -3.67 0.24
CA LEU A 363 -24.05 -2.88 1.20
C LEU A 363 -23.08 -3.74 2.01
N ARG A 364 -23.51 -4.93 2.44
CA ARG A 364 -22.64 -5.92 3.11
C ARG A 364 -21.45 -6.32 2.23
N ARG A 365 -21.67 -6.51 0.92
CA ARG A 365 -20.61 -6.85 -0.04
C ARG A 365 -19.66 -5.66 -0.28
N LEU A 366 -20.21 -4.46 -0.34
CA LEU A 366 -19.45 -3.20 -0.50
C LEU A 366 -18.67 -2.82 0.78
N LYS A 367 -18.87 -3.53 1.90
CA LYS A 367 -18.25 -3.26 3.22
C LYS A 367 -18.54 -1.85 3.74
N VAL A 368 -19.73 -1.34 3.44
CA VAL A 368 -20.25 -0.09 3.99
C VAL A 368 -21.17 -0.47 5.14
N SER A 369 -20.66 -0.39 6.37
CA SER A 369 -21.39 -0.65 7.61
C SER A 369 -20.79 0.15 8.76
#